data_AF-A0A318H6D7-F1
#
_entry.id   AF-A0A318H6D7-F1
#
_cell.length_a   1.000
_cell.length_b   1.000
_cell.length_c   1.000
_cell.angle_alpha   90.00
_cell.angle_beta   90.00
_cell.angle_gamma   90.00
#
_symmetry.space_group_name_H-M   'P 1'
#
loop_
_entity.id
_entity.type
_entity.pdbx_description
1 polymer ?
#
loop_
_entity_poly.entity_id
_entity_poly.type
_entity_poly.pdbx_seq_one_letter_code
_entity_poly.pdbx_strand_id
1 'polypeptide(L)'
;MPPDMACDELALRLHQGLSRQLAARGPVRTVETHISRLLLVGDDAYKFKKPLALGFLDFSSLAARRHFCEEELRLNRRTAPQIYLEVLPVLGPVDAPRLGRAGDAAHAQAALDWVLHMRRFDDRQVFDRLDEQAALSPARIDRLAQVLAGFHLRLQAEAAPAPEPHPGRTDRVGHWARDNLQALLSLPGGEPWHAALQALQRWTLDGFERLRPLMARRLAAGRVRECHGDLHLGNLVLIEDEPVLFDAIEFNPELRWIDVVADLSFPFMDLLSRGHEALAWRLVSAWFEHTGDHEGAALLAWAAAYRALVRAKVALIQAGQLGGEARHEALGKVRAGITLAQRLARRPAPRLVIVWGLSGTGKSTVAQQVVQALGALRLRSDVERKRLFGLQPSQRPAPAGQPGVGADQLYAPEATRRTYDRLEALASTVLAAGLSVVIDAACLRRAERDALRSLARTAGAEVLLLQCRAPVEALRQRLQARERRGDDASDAGVAVLERQLGFIEPPCAAEGPAVVALDTDVAPGLLPGRVREVLDAAFGPLEA
;
A
#
# COMPACT_ATOMS: atom_id res chain seq x y z
N MET A 1 11.61 41.87 -16.13
CA MET A 1 12.54 41.48 -15.04
C MET A 1 13.48 42.65 -14.77
N PRO A 2 13.80 42.99 -13.52
CA PRO A 2 14.99 43.80 -13.26
C PRO A 2 16.23 43.05 -13.77
N PRO A 3 17.16 43.72 -14.49
CA PRO A 3 18.15 43.05 -15.32
C PRO A 3 19.26 42.27 -14.57
N ASP A 4 19.45 42.46 -13.26
CA ASP A 4 20.65 41.98 -12.55
C ASP A 4 20.40 41.03 -11.35
N MET A 5 19.18 40.50 -11.17
CA MET A 5 18.86 39.64 -10.02
C MET A 5 18.84 38.16 -10.39
N ALA A 6 19.54 37.32 -9.62
CA ALA A 6 19.48 35.87 -9.78
C ALA A 6 18.04 35.36 -9.57
N CYS A 7 17.61 34.36 -10.36
CA CYS A 7 16.24 33.82 -10.32
C CYS A 7 15.81 33.39 -8.90
N ASP A 8 16.73 32.78 -8.16
CA ASP A 8 16.52 32.32 -6.78
C ASP A 8 16.29 33.47 -5.80
N GLU A 9 17.04 34.56 -5.94
CA GLU A 9 16.90 35.75 -5.10
C GLU A 9 15.58 36.46 -5.37
N LEU A 10 15.17 36.55 -6.64
CA LEU A 10 13.87 37.09 -7.04
C LEU A 10 12.71 36.29 -6.44
N ALA A 11 12.74 34.96 -6.59
CA ALA A 11 11.71 34.08 -6.02
C ALA A 11 11.67 34.19 -4.49
N LEU A 12 12.83 34.25 -3.83
CA LEU A 12 12.92 34.44 -2.39
C LEU A 12 12.28 35.76 -1.95
N ARG A 13 12.59 36.87 -2.61
CA ARG A 13 12.01 38.18 -2.31
C ARG A 13 10.50 38.20 -2.54
N LEU A 14 10.02 37.58 -3.62
CA LEU A 14 8.59 37.43 -3.90
C LEU A 14 7.88 36.64 -2.79
N HIS A 15 8.42 35.49 -2.39
CA HIS A 15 7.82 34.67 -1.33
C HIS A 15 7.81 35.40 0.03
N GLN A 16 8.87 36.14 0.36
CA GLN A 16 8.93 36.95 1.57
C GLN A 16 7.96 38.14 1.53
N GLY A 17 7.88 38.83 0.39
CA GLY A 17 6.92 39.90 0.16
C GLY A 17 5.49 39.42 0.32
N LEU A 18 5.17 38.25 -0.24
CA LEU A 18 3.84 37.67 -0.12
C LEU A 18 3.54 37.22 1.30
N SER A 19 4.52 36.63 2.01
CA SER A 19 4.39 36.31 3.43
C SER A 19 3.98 37.53 4.27
N ARG A 20 4.60 38.70 4.02
CA ARG A 20 4.21 39.95 4.68
C ARG A 20 2.78 40.37 4.36
N GLN A 21 2.34 40.23 3.11
CA GLN A 21 0.97 40.56 2.71
C GLN A 21 -0.06 39.60 3.33
N LEU A 22 0.26 38.30 3.37
CA LEU A 22 -0.59 37.28 3.98
C LEU A 22 -0.66 37.43 5.50
N ALA A 23 0.33 38.05 6.15
CA ALA A 23 0.33 38.30 7.59
C ALA A 23 -0.87 39.12 8.07
N ALA A 24 -1.48 39.92 7.18
CA ALA A 24 -2.74 40.61 7.46
C ALA A 24 -3.92 39.66 7.74
N ARG A 25 -3.82 38.39 7.33
CA ARG A 25 -4.83 37.34 7.56
C ARG A 25 -4.54 36.47 8.79
N GLY A 26 -3.39 36.68 9.45
CA GLY A 26 -2.95 35.89 10.60
C GLY A 26 -1.46 35.54 10.56
N PRO A 27 -0.92 34.87 11.59
CA PRO A 27 0.49 34.50 11.63
C PRO A 27 0.85 33.56 10.48
N VAL A 28 1.93 33.89 9.76
CA VAL A 28 2.45 33.09 8.64
C VAL A 28 3.60 32.22 9.12
N ARG A 29 3.48 30.91 8.97
CA ARG A 29 4.59 29.96 9.16
C ARG A 29 5.15 29.56 7.80
N THR A 30 6.46 29.70 7.63
CA THR A 30 7.17 29.20 6.45
C THR A 30 7.72 27.81 6.70
N VAL A 31 7.46 26.88 5.78
CA VAL A 31 8.06 25.55 5.77
C VAL A 31 8.83 25.37 4.47
N GLU A 32 10.03 24.81 4.53
CA GLU A 32 10.84 24.53 3.34
C GLU A 32 11.09 23.03 3.17
N THR A 33 10.92 22.56 1.95
CA THR A 33 11.37 21.23 1.52
C THR A 33 12.57 21.37 0.58
N HIS A 34 13.08 20.25 0.06
CA HIS A 34 14.19 20.26 -0.90
C HIS A 34 13.85 21.04 -2.19
N ILE A 35 12.58 21.03 -2.60
CA ILE A 35 12.15 21.53 -3.91
C ILE A 35 11.00 22.55 -3.83
N SER A 36 10.50 22.84 -2.63
CA SER A 36 9.36 23.74 -2.43
C SER A 36 9.48 24.62 -1.19
N ARG A 37 8.73 25.73 -1.18
CA ARG A 37 8.50 26.58 -0.01
C ARG A 37 7.00 26.72 0.21
N LEU A 38 6.54 26.51 1.43
CA LEU A 38 5.14 26.62 1.83
C LEU A 38 4.97 27.82 2.76
N LEU A 39 3.95 28.64 2.52
CA LEU A 39 3.47 29.65 3.45
C LEU A 39 2.13 29.19 4.03
N LEU A 40 2.07 29.01 5.34
CA LEU A 40 0.89 28.53 6.07
C LEU A 40 0.25 29.70 6.84
N VAL A 41 -1.02 30.01 6.57
CA VAL A 41 -1.74 31.12 7.19
C VAL A 41 -3.22 30.77 7.36
N GLY A 42 -3.79 30.94 8.57
CA GLY A 42 -5.17 30.53 8.83
C GLY A 42 -5.40 29.07 8.42
N ASP A 43 -6.39 28.81 7.58
CA ASP A 43 -6.67 27.48 7.03
C ASP A 43 -5.98 27.22 5.67
N ASP A 44 -5.19 28.16 5.16
CA ASP A 44 -4.62 28.11 3.81
C ASP A 44 -3.12 27.81 3.81
N ALA A 45 -2.69 27.03 2.82
CA ALA A 45 -1.30 26.77 2.50
C ALA A 45 -1.01 27.19 1.05
N TYR A 46 0.13 27.84 0.85
CA TYR A 46 0.58 28.34 -0.44
C TYR A 46 1.93 27.71 -0.77
N LYS A 47 1.96 26.72 -1.66
CA LYS A 47 3.16 25.94 -2.03
C LYS A 47 3.77 26.47 -3.32
N PHE A 48 5.02 26.91 -3.23
CA PHE A 48 5.85 27.40 -4.32
C PHE A 48 6.87 26.36 -4.74
N LYS A 49 7.16 26.29 -6.05
CA LYS A 49 8.31 25.54 -6.58
C LYS A 49 9.58 26.39 -6.44
N LYS A 50 10.65 25.82 -5.90
CA LYS A 50 11.95 26.50 -5.86
C LYS A 50 12.53 26.54 -7.30
N PRO A 51 13.13 27.65 -7.75
CA PRO A 51 13.64 27.81 -9.12
C PRO A 51 14.95 27.05 -9.38
N LEU A 52 14.96 25.72 -9.20
CA LEU A 52 16.15 24.87 -9.28
C LEU A 52 16.02 23.78 -10.35
N ALA A 53 17.15 23.25 -10.79
CA ALA A 53 17.22 22.08 -11.67
C ALA A 53 18.08 21.00 -11.00
N LEU A 54 17.48 19.84 -10.74
CA LEU A 54 18.12 18.62 -10.24
C LEU A 54 17.98 17.59 -11.36
N GLY A 55 18.94 16.71 -11.63
CA GLY A 55 18.88 15.83 -12.82
C GLY A 55 17.59 15.02 -13.06
N PHE A 56 16.68 14.95 -12.08
CA PHE A 56 15.35 14.34 -12.14
C PHE A 56 14.15 15.31 -12.19
N LEU A 57 14.34 16.64 -12.05
CA LEU A 57 13.33 17.70 -12.19
C LEU A 57 13.93 19.06 -12.56
N ASP A 58 13.21 19.88 -13.32
CA ASP A 58 13.63 21.25 -13.65
C ASP A 58 12.50 22.26 -13.43
N PHE A 59 12.68 23.13 -12.44
CA PHE A 59 11.78 24.22 -12.07
C PHE A 59 12.39 25.61 -12.34
N SER A 60 13.51 25.67 -13.08
CA SER A 60 14.27 26.91 -13.30
C SER A 60 13.45 28.01 -13.99
N SER A 61 12.60 27.64 -14.95
CA SER A 61 11.76 28.59 -15.69
C SER A 61 10.39 28.84 -15.03
N LEU A 62 9.87 30.06 -15.21
CA LEU A 62 8.51 30.42 -14.77
C LEU A 62 7.44 29.49 -15.37
N ALA A 63 7.60 29.14 -16.65
CA ALA A 63 6.69 28.22 -17.35
C ALA A 63 6.72 26.81 -16.74
N ALA A 64 7.91 26.31 -16.37
CA ALA A 64 8.04 25.02 -15.68
C ALA A 64 7.37 25.06 -14.30
N ARG A 65 7.58 26.13 -13.51
CA ARG A 65 6.91 26.26 -12.20
C ARG A 65 5.39 26.29 -12.32
N ARG A 66 4.86 27.00 -13.31
CA ARG A 66 3.42 26.95 -13.64
C ARG A 66 2.98 25.52 -13.94
N HIS A 67 3.63 24.87 -14.89
CA HIS A 67 3.30 23.53 -15.34
C HIS A 67 3.29 22.52 -14.17
N PHE A 68 4.30 22.55 -13.31
CA PHE A 68 4.37 21.61 -12.19
C PHE A 68 3.43 21.96 -11.02
N CYS A 69 3.04 23.22 -10.82
CA CYS A 69 1.92 23.55 -9.94
C CYS A 69 0.60 22.99 -10.49
N GLU A 70 0.37 23.11 -11.80
CA GLU A 70 -0.83 22.57 -12.48
C GLU A 70 -0.84 21.03 -12.46
N GLU A 71 0.30 20.38 -12.67
CA GLU A 71 0.43 18.92 -12.56
C GLU A 71 0.22 18.41 -11.14
N GLU A 72 0.77 19.09 -10.13
CA GLU A 72 0.53 18.71 -8.73
C GLU A 72 -0.96 18.83 -8.38
N LEU A 73 -1.63 19.90 -8.82
CA LEU A 73 -3.09 20.06 -8.68
C LEU A 73 -3.84 18.92 -9.38
N ARG A 74 -3.53 18.63 -10.65
CA ARG A 74 -4.18 17.58 -11.45
C ARG A 74 -4.06 16.21 -10.78
N LEU A 75 -2.84 15.85 -10.37
CA LEU A 75 -2.53 14.54 -9.83
C LEU A 75 -3.16 14.32 -8.46
N ASN A 76 -3.08 15.32 -7.58
CA ASN A 76 -3.52 15.14 -6.20
C ASN A 76 -5.01 15.36 -5.99
N ARG A 77 -5.71 16.09 -6.88
CA ARG A 77 -7.18 16.17 -6.82
C ARG A 77 -7.89 14.83 -7.03
N ARG A 78 -7.21 13.81 -7.56
CA ARG A 78 -7.74 12.45 -7.73
C ARG A 78 -8.02 11.75 -6.39
N THR A 79 -7.29 12.12 -5.34
CA THR A 79 -7.35 11.47 -4.02
C THR A 79 -7.54 12.45 -2.87
N ALA A 80 -7.22 13.74 -3.06
CA ALA A 80 -7.30 14.79 -2.06
C ALA A 80 -7.91 16.11 -2.61
N PRO A 81 -9.08 16.09 -3.27
CA PRO A 81 -9.69 17.30 -3.84
C PRO A 81 -10.00 18.39 -2.81
N GLN A 82 -10.16 18.03 -1.54
CA GLN A 82 -10.36 18.95 -0.43
C GLN A 82 -9.06 19.66 0.02
N ILE A 83 -7.89 19.11 -0.30
CA ILE A 83 -6.58 19.71 0.01
C ILE A 83 -6.13 20.62 -1.13
N TYR A 84 -6.28 20.19 -2.39
CA TYR A 84 -5.71 20.87 -3.56
C TYR A 84 -6.77 21.71 -4.29
N LEU A 85 -6.72 23.04 -4.11
CA LEU A 85 -7.81 23.94 -4.51
C LEU A 85 -7.60 24.52 -5.91
N GLU A 86 -6.53 25.28 -6.12
CA GLU A 86 -6.28 26.00 -7.36
C GLU A 86 -4.81 26.44 -7.53
N VAL A 87 -4.43 26.81 -8.75
CA VAL A 87 -3.13 27.42 -9.05
C VAL A 87 -3.33 28.91 -9.33
N LEU A 88 -2.61 29.75 -8.59
CA LEU A 88 -2.74 31.21 -8.64
C LEU A 88 -1.47 31.85 -9.20
N PRO A 89 -1.58 32.86 -10.07
CA PRO A 89 -0.44 33.68 -10.46
C PRO A 89 -0.08 34.66 -9.34
N VAL A 90 1.21 34.90 -9.13
CA VAL A 90 1.74 35.97 -8.26
C VAL A 90 1.98 37.21 -9.12
N LEU A 91 1.38 38.33 -8.72
CA LEU A 91 1.34 39.58 -9.47
C LEU A 91 1.91 40.74 -8.65
N GLY A 92 2.04 41.90 -9.29
CA GLY A 92 2.45 43.15 -8.62
C GLY A 92 3.96 43.31 -8.54
N PRO A 93 4.48 44.38 -7.91
CA PRO A 93 5.90 44.59 -7.74
C PRO A 93 6.50 43.59 -6.75
N VAL A 94 7.80 43.27 -6.90
CA VAL A 94 8.52 42.28 -6.07
C VAL A 94 8.42 42.56 -4.56
N ASP A 95 8.39 43.83 -4.18
CA ASP A 95 8.34 44.24 -2.77
C ASP A 95 6.92 44.29 -2.18
N ALA A 96 5.89 44.27 -3.03
CA ALA A 96 4.48 44.20 -2.63
C ALA A 96 3.68 43.24 -3.55
N PRO A 97 4.02 41.95 -3.57
CA PRO A 97 3.37 40.99 -4.45
C PRO A 97 1.99 40.62 -3.92
N ARG A 98 1.09 40.22 -4.82
CA ARG A 98 -0.28 39.80 -4.49
C ARG A 98 -0.68 38.57 -5.28
N LEU A 99 -1.63 37.80 -4.75
CA LEU A 99 -2.25 36.70 -5.49
C LEU A 99 -3.22 37.26 -6.52
N GLY A 100 -3.12 36.76 -7.76
CA GLY A 100 -4.11 36.99 -8.81
C GLY A 100 -5.30 36.04 -8.71
N ARG A 101 -6.04 35.92 -9.81
CA ARG A 101 -7.18 35.01 -9.95
C ARG A 101 -6.83 33.89 -10.91
N ALA A 102 -7.17 32.65 -10.56
CA ALA A 102 -7.05 31.52 -11.48
C ALA A 102 -7.90 31.74 -12.74
N GLY A 103 -7.42 31.27 -13.89
CA GLY A 103 -8.13 31.34 -15.17
C GLY A 103 -8.17 32.71 -15.85
N ASP A 104 -7.69 33.79 -15.21
CA ASP A 104 -7.63 35.12 -15.81
C ASP A 104 -6.39 35.26 -16.72
N ALA A 105 -6.62 35.45 -18.03
CA ALA A 105 -5.56 35.51 -19.03
C ALA A 105 -4.62 36.72 -18.83
N ALA A 106 -5.15 37.86 -18.40
CA ALA A 106 -4.33 39.06 -18.15
C ALA A 106 -3.43 38.84 -16.93
N HIS A 107 -3.96 38.19 -15.89
CA HIS A 107 -3.15 37.80 -14.73
C HIS A 107 -2.10 36.74 -15.09
N ALA A 108 -2.45 35.74 -15.89
CA ALA A 108 -1.49 34.73 -16.32
C ALA A 108 -0.32 35.33 -17.12
N GLN A 109 -0.59 36.33 -17.97
CA GLN A 109 0.44 37.04 -18.73
C GLN A 109 1.33 37.93 -17.85
N ALA A 110 0.77 38.51 -16.79
CA ALA A 110 1.48 39.39 -15.87
C ALA A 110 2.15 38.66 -14.68
N ALA A 111 2.12 37.33 -14.65
CA ALA A 111 2.64 36.52 -13.56
C ALA A 111 4.17 36.71 -13.40
N LEU A 112 4.60 36.99 -12.17
CA LEU A 112 6.00 36.96 -11.75
C LEU A 112 6.40 35.60 -11.18
N ASP A 113 5.44 34.88 -10.60
CA ASP A 113 5.59 33.50 -10.16
C ASP A 113 4.23 32.78 -10.13
N TRP A 114 4.23 31.49 -9.78
CA TRP A 114 3.03 30.67 -9.63
C TRP A 114 3.02 29.95 -8.27
N VAL A 115 1.82 29.80 -7.72
CA VAL A 115 1.62 29.14 -6.43
C VAL A 115 0.45 28.19 -6.47
N LEU A 116 0.63 27.02 -5.85
CA LEU A 116 -0.44 26.10 -5.58
C LEU A 116 -1.11 26.48 -4.25
N HIS A 117 -2.40 26.83 -4.31
CA HIS A 117 -3.22 27.13 -3.14
C HIS A 117 -3.89 25.85 -2.66
N MET A 118 -3.68 25.56 -1.38
CA MET A 118 -4.11 24.34 -0.71
C MET A 118 -4.85 24.68 0.59
N ARG A 119 -5.75 23.77 1.00
CA ARG A 119 -6.32 23.75 2.35
C ARG A 119 -5.33 23.06 3.30
N ARG A 120 -5.07 23.68 4.44
CA ARG A 120 -4.31 23.05 5.53
C ARG A 120 -5.12 21.94 6.17
N PHE A 121 -4.42 20.94 6.68
CA PHE A 121 -4.95 19.89 7.55
C PHE A 121 -4.12 19.83 8.84
N ASP A 122 -4.59 19.07 9.82
CA ASP A 122 -3.84 18.85 11.05
C ASP A 122 -2.69 17.87 10.81
N ASP A 123 -1.45 18.36 10.83
CA ASP A 123 -0.23 17.56 10.64
C ASP A 123 -0.14 16.35 11.59
N ARG A 124 -0.83 16.38 12.75
CA ARG A 124 -0.87 15.25 13.70
C ARG A 124 -1.66 14.05 13.17
N GLN A 125 -2.47 14.24 12.13
CA GLN A 125 -3.27 13.21 11.47
C GLN A 125 -2.54 12.52 10.32
N VAL A 126 -1.31 12.94 9.99
CA VAL A 126 -0.46 12.23 9.02
C VAL A 126 -0.06 10.88 9.61
N PHE A 127 -0.05 9.80 8.82
CA PHE A 127 0.09 8.44 9.32
C PHE A 127 1.43 8.21 10.04
N ASP A 128 2.51 8.87 9.64
CA ASP A 128 3.77 8.82 10.37
C ASP A 128 3.70 9.48 11.76
N ARG A 129 2.88 10.51 11.93
CA ARG A 129 2.60 11.14 13.24
C ARG A 129 1.63 10.35 14.07
N LEU A 130 0.64 9.70 13.45
CA LEU A 130 -0.24 8.76 14.12
C LEU A 130 0.53 7.55 14.65
N ASP A 131 1.53 7.08 13.90
CA ASP A 131 2.45 6.04 14.34
C ASP A 131 3.22 6.46 15.60
N GLU A 132 3.85 7.66 15.56
CA GLU A 132 4.56 8.23 16.72
C GLU A 132 3.67 8.37 17.96
N GLN A 133 2.36 8.49 17.78
CA GLN A 133 1.35 8.59 18.84
C GLN A 133 0.72 7.23 19.22
N ALA A 134 1.20 6.12 18.66
CA ALA A 134 0.62 4.78 18.81
C ALA A 134 -0.88 4.70 18.42
N ALA A 135 -1.30 5.54 17.48
CA ALA A 135 -2.68 5.68 17.02
C ALA A 135 -2.98 4.95 15.70
N LEU A 136 -2.00 4.28 15.07
CA LEU A 136 -2.28 3.43 13.90
C LEU A 136 -2.99 2.14 14.33
N SER A 137 -4.28 2.05 14.03
CA SER A 137 -5.12 0.90 14.39
C SER A 137 -5.30 -0.07 13.22
N PRO A 138 -5.59 -1.37 13.48
CA PRO A 138 -5.88 -2.32 12.41
C PRO A 138 -7.08 -1.93 11.53
N ALA A 139 -8.07 -1.23 12.10
CA ALA A 139 -9.23 -0.73 11.34
C ALA A 139 -8.84 0.38 10.36
N ARG A 140 -7.93 1.30 10.75
CA ARG A 140 -7.39 2.33 9.86
C ARG A 140 -6.59 1.72 8.71
N ILE A 141 -5.86 0.64 8.96
CA ILE A 141 -5.11 -0.10 7.93
C ILE A 141 -6.05 -0.83 6.96
N ASP A 142 -7.13 -1.45 7.45
CA ASP A 142 -8.15 -2.03 6.56
C ASP A 142 -8.79 -0.95 5.68
N ARG A 143 -9.08 0.23 6.26
CA ARG A 143 -9.64 1.33 5.51
C ARG A 143 -8.66 1.86 4.45
N LEU A 144 -7.39 1.98 4.79
CA LEU A 144 -6.33 2.34 3.85
C LEU A 144 -6.24 1.32 2.69
N ALA A 145 -6.31 0.02 3.00
CA ALA A 145 -6.29 -1.03 1.97
C ALA A 145 -7.45 -0.88 0.98
N GLN A 146 -8.66 -0.57 1.48
CA GLN A 146 -9.83 -0.31 0.65
C GLN A 146 -9.68 0.94 -0.22
N VAL A 147 -9.24 2.07 0.37
CA VAL A 147 -9.03 3.32 -0.37
C VAL A 147 -7.99 3.14 -1.46
N LEU A 148 -6.87 2.49 -1.16
CA LEU A 148 -5.78 2.24 -2.10
C LEU A 148 -6.18 1.26 -3.21
N ALA A 149 -6.87 0.17 -2.87
CA ALA A 149 -7.40 -0.76 -3.88
C ALA A 149 -8.41 -0.07 -4.80
N GLY A 150 -9.31 0.74 -4.23
CA GLY A 150 -10.27 1.54 -4.99
C GLY A 150 -9.60 2.55 -5.92
N PHE A 151 -8.58 3.27 -5.43
CA PHE A 151 -7.78 4.18 -6.25
C PHE A 151 -7.12 3.47 -7.41
N HIS A 152 -6.40 2.37 -7.15
CA HIS A 152 -5.75 1.60 -8.20
C HIS A 152 -6.75 1.08 -9.23
N LEU A 153 -7.89 0.52 -8.82
CA LEU A 153 -8.92 0.02 -9.73
C LEU A 153 -9.56 1.13 -10.56
N ARG A 154 -9.83 2.32 -9.99
CA ARG A 154 -10.36 3.47 -10.74
C ARG A 154 -9.40 3.96 -11.82
N LEU A 155 -8.10 3.99 -11.53
CA LEU A 155 -7.08 4.35 -12.54
C LEU A 155 -7.12 3.45 -13.79
N GLN A 156 -7.66 2.23 -13.69
CA GLN A 156 -7.88 1.36 -14.86
C GLN A 156 -9.08 1.82 -15.69
N ALA A 157 -10.19 2.12 -15.02
CA ALA A 157 -11.45 2.47 -15.67
C ALA A 157 -11.39 3.86 -16.33
N GLU A 158 -10.61 4.76 -15.74
CA GLU A 158 -10.46 6.15 -16.16
C GLU A 158 -9.15 6.39 -16.95
N ALA A 159 -8.49 5.32 -17.42
CA ALA A 159 -7.18 5.41 -18.04
C ALA A 159 -7.23 6.26 -19.33
N ALA A 160 -6.67 7.47 -19.25
CA ALA A 160 -6.25 8.20 -20.44
C ALA A 160 -5.10 7.44 -21.12
N PRO A 161 -4.93 7.57 -22.46
CA PRO A 161 -3.79 6.99 -23.15
C PRO A 161 -2.50 7.47 -22.49
N ALA A 162 -1.62 6.52 -22.15
CA ALA A 162 -0.29 6.87 -21.65
C ALA A 162 0.48 7.65 -22.74
N PRO A 163 1.36 8.60 -22.36
CA PRO A 163 2.26 9.24 -23.31
C PRO A 163 3.13 8.21 -24.02
N GLU A 164 3.45 8.42 -25.30
CA GLU A 164 4.40 7.59 -26.05
C GLU A 164 5.76 8.30 -26.17
N PRO A 165 6.89 7.64 -25.86
CA PRO A 165 6.99 6.26 -25.35
C PRO A 165 6.45 6.12 -23.91
N HIS A 166 5.80 4.99 -23.62
CA HIS A 166 5.20 4.74 -22.30
C HIS A 166 6.20 4.98 -21.14
N PRO A 167 5.94 5.91 -20.19
CA PRO A 167 6.92 6.27 -19.16
C PRO A 167 7.27 5.13 -18.20
N GLY A 168 6.28 4.26 -17.91
CA GLY A 168 6.44 3.07 -17.09
C GLY A 168 6.95 1.81 -17.82
N ARG A 169 7.61 1.98 -18.96
CA ARG A 169 8.21 0.86 -19.71
C ARG A 169 9.29 0.14 -18.88
N THR A 170 9.42 -1.17 -19.08
CA THR A 170 10.23 -2.04 -18.22
C THR A 170 11.71 -1.63 -18.15
N ASP A 171 12.30 -1.09 -19.22
CA ASP A 171 13.68 -0.59 -19.20
C ASP A 171 13.87 0.62 -18.28
N ARG A 172 12.86 1.49 -18.13
CA ARG A 172 12.92 2.62 -17.18
C ARG A 172 12.89 2.15 -15.74
N VAL A 173 12.09 1.13 -15.43
CA VAL A 173 12.09 0.50 -14.08
C VAL A 173 13.49 -0.01 -13.72
N GLY A 174 14.14 -0.73 -14.65
CA GLY A 174 15.51 -1.22 -14.45
C GLY A 174 16.55 -0.09 -14.37
N HIS A 175 16.37 0.98 -15.14
CA HIS A 175 17.21 2.18 -15.07
C HIS A 175 17.16 2.84 -13.68
N TRP A 176 15.97 3.11 -13.14
CA TRP A 176 15.80 3.74 -11.84
C TRP A 176 16.31 2.87 -10.68
N ALA A 177 16.12 1.56 -10.76
CA ALA A 177 16.71 0.62 -9.80
C ALA A 177 18.25 0.72 -9.78
N ARG A 178 18.89 0.78 -10.97
CA ARG A 178 20.34 0.91 -11.10
C ARG A 178 20.85 2.27 -10.62
N ASP A 179 20.22 3.35 -11.05
CA ASP A 179 20.57 4.72 -10.64
C ASP A 179 20.54 4.86 -9.11
N ASN A 180 19.48 4.32 -8.49
CA ASN A 180 19.32 4.40 -7.05
C ASN A 180 20.48 3.73 -6.27
N LEU A 181 20.90 2.55 -6.73
CA LEU A 181 22.04 1.83 -6.15
C LEU A 181 23.37 2.52 -6.44
N GLN A 182 23.55 3.07 -7.64
CA GLN A 182 24.76 3.81 -8.00
C GLN A 182 24.94 5.04 -7.12
N ALA A 183 23.88 5.79 -6.87
CA ALA A 183 23.90 6.94 -5.97
C ALA A 183 24.30 6.53 -4.54
N LEU A 184 23.72 5.46 -3.99
CA LEU A 184 24.08 4.94 -2.67
C LEU A 184 25.56 4.50 -2.55
N LEU A 185 26.16 4.01 -3.64
CA LEU A 185 27.57 3.59 -3.69
C LEU A 185 28.55 4.76 -3.91
N SER A 186 28.08 5.90 -4.42
CA SER A 186 28.94 7.01 -4.82
C SER A 186 28.86 8.22 -3.88
N LEU A 187 27.77 8.35 -3.11
CA LEU A 187 27.59 9.47 -2.20
C LEU A 187 28.40 9.30 -0.89
N PRO A 188 29.02 10.38 -0.37
CA PRO A 188 29.73 10.34 0.90
C PRO A 188 28.86 9.87 2.06
N GLY A 189 29.36 8.97 2.90
CA GLY A 189 28.63 8.33 3.98
C GLY A 189 28.02 6.97 3.62
N GLY A 190 28.09 6.56 2.34
CA GLY A 190 27.69 5.23 1.87
C GLY A 190 28.77 4.14 2.08
N GLU A 191 30.02 4.54 2.30
CA GLU A 191 31.19 3.65 2.38
C GLU A 191 31.06 2.53 3.42
N PRO A 192 30.51 2.77 4.63
CA PRO A 192 30.30 1.71 5.62
C PRO A 192 29.38 0.59 5.13
N TRP A 193 28.57 0.84 4.10
CA TRP A 193 27.56 -0.08 3.60
C TRP A 193 27.90 -0.69 2.24
N HIS A 194 29.06 -0.39 1.65
CA HIS A 194 29.40 -0.81 0.28
C HIS A 194 29.26 -2.32 0.05
N ALA A 195 29.72 -3.17 0.97
CA ALA A 195 29.60 -4.62 0.82
C ALA A 195 28.13 -5.08 0.78
N ALA A 196 27.28 -4.50 1.65
CA ALA A 196 25.84 -4.76 1.66
C ALA A 196 25.16 -4.26 0.39
N LEU A 197 25.51 -3.04 -0.06
CA LEU A 197 24.97 -2.42 -1.27
C LEU A 197 25.38 -3.17 -2.54
N GLN A 198 26.59 -3.71 -2.62
CA GLN A 198 27.03 -4.56 -3.74
C GLN A 198 26.25 -5.88 -3.79
N ALA A 199 26.01 -6.51 -2.64
CA ALA A 199 25.16 -7.70 -2.57
C ALA A 199 23.71 -7.40 -3.01
N LEU A 200 23.15 -6.29 -2.53
CA LEU A 200 21.82 -5.82 -2.92
C LEU A 200 21.76 -5.41 -4.39
N GLN A 201 22.83 -4.85 -4.94
CA GLN A 201 22.90 -4.51 -6.35
C GLN A 201 22.79 -5.77 -7.22
N ARG A 202 23.58 -6.81 -6.92
CA ARG A 202 23.45 -8.12 -7.60
C ARG A 202 22.03 -8.67 -7.49
N TRP A 203 21.50 -8.75 -6.27
CA TRP A 203 20.14 -9.27 -6.05
C TRP A 203 19.06 -8.47 -6.79
N THR A 204 19.18 -7.14 -6.80
CA THR A 204 18.20 -6.24 -7.45
C THR A 204 18.23 -6.42 -8.96
N LEU A 205 19.43 -6.47 -9.56
CA LEU A 205 19.59 -6.61 -11.00
C LEU A 205 19.21 -8.02 -11.47
N ASP A 206 19.66 -9.07 -10.79
CA ASP A 206 19.26 -10.46 -11.10
C ASP A 206 17.75 -10.65 -10.90
N GLY A 207 17.19 -10.04 -9.84
CA GLY A 207 15.76 -10.02 -9.58
C GLY A 207 14.97 -9.33 -10.67
N PHE A 208 15.46 -8.19 -11.14
CA PHE A 208 14.85 -7.47 -12.26
C PHE A 208 14.84 -8.33 -13.53
N GLU A 209 15.95 -8.98 -13.89
CA GLU A 209 15.99 -9.85 -15.08
C GLU A 209 15.00 -11.02 -14.97
N ARG A 210 14.89 -11.66 -13.80
CA ARG A 210 13.89 -12.72 -13.58
C ARG A 210 12.45 -12.20 -13.68
N LEU A 211 12.18 -10.99 -13.21
CA LEU A 211 10.83 -10.40 -13.16
C LEU A 211 10.47 -9.65 -14.45
N ARG A 212 11.44 -9.35 -15.32
CA ARG A 212 11.25 -8.60 -16.57
C ARG A 212 10.11 -9.16 -17.44
N PRO A 213 9.95 -10.48 -17.66
CA PRO A 213 8.82 -11.02 -18.41
C PRO A 213 7.47 -10.77 -17.73
N LEU A 214 7.41 -10.83 -16.40
CA LEU A 214 6.21 -10.51 -15.65
C LEU A 214 5.87 -9.02 -15.77
N MET A 215 6.85 -8.13 -15.57
CA MET A 215 6.66 -6.69 -15.71
C MET A 215 6.15 -6.30 -17.11
N ALA A 216 6.69 -6.92 -18.17
CA ALA A 216 6.23 -6.70 -19.54
C ALA A 216 4.77 -7.15 -19.76
N ARG A 217 4.40 -8.34 -19.25
CA ARG A 217 3.01 -8.82 -19.31
C ARG A 217 2.06 -7.92 -18.53
N ARG A 218 2.49 -7.44 -17.37
CA ARG A 218 1.72 -6.54 -16.52
C ARG A 218 1.51 -5.17 -17.15
N LEU A 219 2.54 -4.62 -17.82
CA LEU A 219 2.39 -3.43 -18.65
C LEU A 219 1.35 -3.64 -19.76
N ALA A 220 1.47 -4.74 -20.53
CA ALA A 220 0.50 -5.08 -21.58
C ALA A 220 -0.93 -5.30 -21.06
N ALA A 221 -1.07 -5.78 -19.81
CA ALA A 221 -2.35 -5.97 -19.13
C ALA A 221 -2.88 -4.70 -18.43
N GLY A 222 -2.25 -3.53 -18.61
CA GLY A 222 -2.70 -2.27 -18.02
C GLY A 222 -2.56 -2.21 -16.49
N ARG A 223 -1.57 -2.92 -15.92
CA ARG A 223 -1.23 -2.87 -14.49
C ARG A 223 -0.27 -1.73 -14.13
N VAL A 224 0.41 -1.18 -15.13
CA VAL A 224 1.21 0.04 -14.99
C VAL A 224 0.31 1.24 -15.24
N ARG A 225 0.24 2.15 -14.28
CA ARG A 225 -0.73 3.27 -14.26
C ARG A 225 -0.07 4.52 -13.70
N GLU A 226 -0.65 5.69 -13.94
CA GLU A 226 -0.24 6.95 -13.31
C GLU A 226 -0.61 6.97 -11.82
N CYS A 227 0.12 6.20 -11.00
CA CYS A 227 -0.12 6.00 -9.57
C CYS A 227 0.34 7.22 -8.74
N HIS A 228 0.55 7.03 -7.43
CA HIS A 228 1.04 8.08 -6.54
C HIS A 228 2.56 8.31 -6.71
N GLY A 229 3.34 7.23 -6.79
CA GLY A 229 4.80 7.27 -7.02
C GLY A 229 5.65 7.38 -5.74
N ASP A 230 5.10 8.01 -4.70
CA ASP A 230 5.77 8.23 -3.39
C ASP A 230 4.85 8.00 -2.17
N LEU A 231 4.13 6.87 -2.14
CA LEU A 231 3.06 6.60 -1.17
C LEU A 231 3.57 6.14 0.22
N HIS A 232 4.49 6.85 0.84
CA HIS A 232 4.91 6.53 2.23
C HIS A 232 3.90 7.05 3.27
N LEU A 233 4.04 6.67 4.55
CA LEU A 233 3.12 7.07 5.62
C LEU A 233 3.08 8.60 5.83
N GLY A 234 4.18 9.30 5.55
CA GLY A 234 4.19 10.78 5.54
C GLY A 234 3.32 11.43 4.45
N ASN A 235 2.84 10.68 3.47
CA ASN A 235 1.99 11.13 2.35
C ASN A 235 0.57 10.53 2.44
N LEU A 236 0.19 10.11 3.65
CA LEU A 236 -1.12 9.61 4.02
C LEU A 236 -1.62 10.39 5.22
N VAL A 237 -2.83 10.96 5.15
CA VAL A 237 -3.43 11.75 6.24
C VAL A 237 -4.85 11.30 6.51
N LEU A 238 -5.30 11.34 7.77
CA LEU A 238 -6.72 11.21 8.10
C LEU A 238 -7.42 12.57 8.00
N ILE A 239 -8.46 12.64 7.17
CA ILE A 239 -9.39 13.77 7.13
C ILE A 239 -10.77 13.19 7.37
N GLU A 240 -11.46 13.65 8.42
CA GLU A 240 -12.78 13.11 8.81
C GLU A 240 -12.75 11.58 9.00
N ASP A 241 -11.67 11.09 9.65
CA ASP A 241 -11.37 9.66 9.86
C ASP A 241 -11.17 8.81 8.58
N GLU A 242 -11.09 9.45 7.41
CA GLU A 242 -10.84 8.79 6.13
C GLU A 242 -9.37 8.94 5.69
N PRO A 243 -8.68 7.85 5.29
CA PRO A 243 -7.35 7.93 4.69
C PRO A 243 -7.38 8.68 3.35
N VAL A 244 -6.55 9.71 3.25
CA VAL A 244 -6.38 10.58 2.09
C VAL A 244 -4.92 10.53 1.64
N LEU A 245 -4.71 10.26 0.35
CA LEU A 245 -3.40 10.21 -0.29
C LEU A 245 -3.08 11.60 -0.84
N PHE A 246 -1.94 12.17 -0.48
CA PHE A 246 -1.53 13.50 -0.90
C PHE A 246 -0.03 13.54 -1.22
N ASP A 247 0.39 14.55 -1.98
CA ASP A 247 1.78 14.77 -2.42
C ASP A 247 2.33 13.69 -3.38
N ALA A 248 1.51 13.29 -4.35
CA ALA A 248 1.94 12.43 -5.47
C ALA A 248 3.01 13.11 -6.34
N ILE A 249 3.96 12.33 -6.87
CA ILE A 249 5.09 12.85 -7.67
C ILE A 249 4.59 13.52 -8.96
N GLU A 250 4.70 14.84 -9.04
CA GLU A 250 4.33 15.64 -10.21
C GLU A 250 5.46 15.78 -11.23
N PHE A 251 6.72 15.76 -10.77
CA PHE A 251 7.84 16.25 -11.56
C PHE A 251 8.45 15.24 -12.54
N ASN A 252 8.23 13.94 -12.34
CA ASN A 252 8.78 12.90 -13.22
C ASN A 252 7.74 11.80 -13.49
N PRO A 253 7.18 11.73 -14.71
CA PRO A 253 6.22 10.70 -15.09
C PRO A 253 6.72 9.27 -14.88
N GLU A 254 8.00 8.99 -15.09
CA GLU A 254 8.55 7.63 -14.96
C GLU A 254 8.58 7.11 -13.51
N LEU A 255 8.50 8.02 -12.53
CA LEU A 255 8.44 7.66 -11.12
C LEU A 255 7.01 7.44 -10.61
N ARG A 256 5.99 7.88 -11.36
CA ARG A 256 4.56 7.68 -11.02
C ARG A 256 3.81 6.75 -11.97
N TRP A 257 4.27 6.59 -13.22
CA TRP A 257 3.78 5.57 -14.15
C TRP A 257 4.43 4.25 -13.81
N ILE A 258 3.89 3.58 -12.81
CA ILE A 258 4.47 2.39 -12.19
C ILE A 258 3.42 1.30 -12.06
N ASP A 259 3.88 0.07 -11.83
CA ASP A 259 2.99 -1.02 -11.47
C ASP A 259 2.24 -0.70 -10.17
N VAL A 260 0.94 -0.98 -10.10
CA VAL A 260 0.13 -0.77 -8.90
C VAL A 260 0.66 -1.52 -7.66
N VAL A 261 1.37 -2.64 -7.83
CA VAL A 261 2.07 -3.33 -6.74
C VAL A 261 3.30 -2.55 -6.27
N ALA A 262 3.97 -1.83 -7.17
CA ALA A 262 5.10 -0.97 -6.83
C ALA A 262 4.69 0.35 -6.16
N ASP A 263 3.42 0.76 -6.27
CA ASP A 263 2.83 1.84 -5.48
C ASP A 263 2.40 1.31 -4.09
N LEU A 264 1.73 0.15 -4.03
CA LEU A 264 1.40 -0.56 -2.78
C LEU A 264 2.62 -0.91 -1.93
N SER A 265 3.75 -1.20 -2.56
CA SER A 265 4.97 -1.61 -1.83
C SER A 265 5.55 -0.48 -0.98
N PHE A 266 5.18 0.78 -1.24
CA PHE A 266 5.67 1.94 -0.50
C PHE A 266 5.14 2.00 0.94
N PRO A 267 3.81 2.03 1.19
CA PRO A 267 3.30 2.02 2.56
C PRO A 267 3.60 0.68 3.26
N PHE A 268 3.65 -0.43 2.51
CA PHE A 268 4.09 -1.73 3.04
C PHE A 268 5.53 -1.68 3.57
N MET A 269 6.47 -1.18 2.76
CA MET A 269 7.86 -1.00 3.15
C MET A 269 7.99 -0.05 4.33
N ASP A 270 7.26 1.07 4.34
CA ASP A 270 7.37 2.08 5.39
C ASP A 270 6.86 1.54 6.74
N LEU A 271 5.75 0.78 6.76
CA LEU A 271 5.28 0.04 7.95
C LEU A 271 6.33 -0.97 8.45
N LEU A 272 6.94 -1.75 7.55
CA LEU A 272 8.02 -2.68 7.93
C LEU A 272 9.25 -1.97 8.50
N SER A 273 9.59 -0.80 7.97
CA SER A 273 10.74 -0.01 8.47
C SER A 273 10.52 0.54 9.88
N ARG A 274 9.26 0.63 10.30
CA ARG A 274 8.80 1.14 11.60
C ARG A 274 8.46 0.03 12.60
N GLY A 275 8.70 -1.24 12.26
CA GLY A 275 8.41 -2.38 13.14
C GLY A 275 6.92 -2.73 13.23
N HIS A 276 6.14 -2.42 12.20
CA HIS A 276 4.71 -2.73 12.10
C HIS A 276 4.43 -3.89 11.14
N GLU A 277 5.15 -5.00 11.28
CA GLU A 277 5.03 -6.20 10.44
C GLU A 277 3.57 -6.68 10.33
N ALA A 278 2.88 -6.78 11.47
CA ALA A 278 1.49 -7.21 11.52
C ALA A 278 0.56 -6.28 10.71
N LEU A 279 0.77 -4.96 10.78
CA LEU A 279 -0.04 -4.01 10.01
C LEU A 279 0.35 -4.00 8.53
N ALA A 280 1.64 -4.15 8.21
CA ALA A 280 2.14 -4.23 6.85
C ALA A 280 1.49 -5.41 6.09
N TRP A 281 1.49 -6.60 6.71
CA TRP A 281 0.88 -7.79 6.10
C TRP A 281 -0.64 -7.73 6.06
N ARG A 282 -1.28 -7.09 7.05
CA ARG A 282 -2.71 -6.78 7.00
C ARG A 282 -3.07 -5.91 5.79
N LEU A 283 -2.30 -4.84 5.54
CA LEU A 283 -2.48 -3.92 4.42
C LEU A 283 -2.41 -4.65 3.07
N VAL A 284 -1.32 -5.37 2.81
CA VAL A 284 -1.11 -6.01 1.50
C VAL A 284 -2.07 -7.17 1.26
N SER A 285 -2.35 -7.98 2.28
CA SER A 285 -3.31 -9.08 2.16
C SER A 285 -4.71 -8.54 1.83
N ALA A 286 -5.16 -7.51 2.54
CA ALA A 286 -6.46 -6.87 2.26
C ALA A 286 -6.48 -6.23 0.86
N TRP A 287 -5.38 -5.59 0.43
CA TRP A 287 -5.30 -5.03 -0.92
C TRP A 287 -5.44 -6.11 -2.02
N PHE A 288 -4.75 -7.24 -1.90
CA PHE A 288 -4.89 -8.36 -2.85
C PHE A 288 -6.30 -8.98 -2.82
N GLU A 289 -6.92 -9.07 -1.64
CA GLU A 289 -8.32 -9.50 -1.51
C GLU A 289 -9.27 -8.55 -2.26
N HIS A 290 -9.05 -7.23 -2.21
CA HIS A 290 -9.89 -6.26 -2.91
C HIS A 290 -9.65 -6.24 -4.43
N THR A 291 -8.39 -6.29 -4.88
CA THR A 291 -8.05 -6.16 -6.30
C THR A 291 -8.07 -7.47 -7.08
N GLY A 292 -7.88 -8.61 -6.39
CA GLY A 292 -7.73 -9.93 -6.99
C GLY A 292 -6.41 -10.13 -7.75
N ASP A 293 -5.47 -9.17 -7.70
CA ASP A 293 -4.24 -9.15 -8.51
C ASP A 293 -3.11 -10.02 -7.93
N HIS A 294 -3.41 -11.26 -7.57
CA HIS A 294 -2.46 -12.16 -6.89
C HIS A 294 -1.23 -12.52 -7.74
N GLU A 295 -1.28 -12.39 -9.06
CA GLU A 295 -0.09 -12.53 -9.92
C GLU A 295 0.99 -11.50 -9.55
N GLY A 296 0.55 -10.30 -9.12
CA GLY A 296 1.43 -9.22 -8.67
C GLY A 296 2.24 -9.55 -7.41
N ALA A 297 1.87 -10.59 -6.65
CA ALA A 297 2.59 -11.01 -5.44
C ALA A 297 4.09 -11.27 -5.69
N ALA A 298 4.45 -11.74 -6.89
CA ALA A 298 5.84 -11.97 -7.28
C ALA A 298 6.70 -10.70 -7.36
N LEU A 299 6.08 -9.52 -7.50
CA LEU A 299 6.77 -8.23 -7.52
C LEU A 299 6.98 -7.63 -6.12
N LEU A 300 6.20 -8.03 -5.12
CA LEU A 300 6.07 -7.31 -3.84
C LEU A 300 7.42 -7.12 -3.14
N ALA A 301 8.17 -8.20 -2.91
CA ALA A 301 9.44 -8.15 -2.19
C ALA A 301 10.50 -7.32 -2.94
N TRP A 302 10.59 -7.47 -4.26
CA TRP A 302 11.50 -6.69 -5.10
C TRP A 302 11.16 -5.20 -5.08
N ALA A 303 9.87 -4.88 -5.25
CA ALA A 303 9.40 -3.49 -5.24
C ALA A 303 9.57 -2.85 -3.85
N ALA A 304 9.30 -3.56 -2.77
CA ALA A 304 9.49 -3.07 -1.41
C ALA A 304 10.97 -2.83 -1.08
N ALA A 305 11.86 -3.75 -1.46
CA ALA A 305 13.30 -3.57 -1.29
C ALA A 305 13.82 -2.37 -2.11
N TYR A 306 13.35 -2.21 -3.35
CA TYR A 306 13.63 -1.03 -4.16
C TYR A 306 13.19 0.26 -3.45
N ARG A 307 11.98 0.33 -2.89
CA ARG A 307 11.51 1.52 -2.13
C ARG A 307 12.33 1.78 -0.87
N ALA A 308 12.73 0.74 -0.14
CA ALA A 308 13.61 0.88 1.03
C ALA A 308 14.95 1.52 0.64
N LEU A 309 15.52 1.12 -0.50
CA LEU A 309 16.75 1.72 -1.02
C LEU A 309 16.53 3.15 -1.54
N VAL A 310 15.36 3.49 -2.07
CA VAL A 310 15.04 4.88 -2.43
C VAL A 310 15.02 5.75 -1.16
N ARG A 311 14.41 5.29 -0.07
CA ARG A 311 14.42 6.01 1.22
C ARG A 311 15.82 6.14 1.79
N ALA A 312 16.64 5.09 1.69
CA ALA A 312 18.05 5.17 2.07
C ALA A 312 18.81 6.21 1.23
N LYS A 313 18.58 6.27 -0.10
CA LYS A 313 19.21 7.27 -0.97
C LYS A 313 18.85 8.69 -0.54
N VAL A 314 17.55 8.96 -0.33
CA VAL A 314 17.07 10.28 0.09
C VAL A 314 17.68 10.68 1.44
N ALA A 315 17.71 9.75 2.40
CA ALA A 315 18.34 10.00 3.71
C ALA A 315 19.85 10.28 3.60
N LEU A 316 20.55 9.60 2.69
CA LEU A 316 21.98 9.81 2.47
C LEU A 316 22.26 11.19 1.85
N ILE A 317 21.45 11.61 0.88
CA ILE A 317 21.51 12.97 0.30
C ILE A 317 21.30 14.03 1.39
N GLN A 318 20.29 13.84 2.25
CA GLN A 318 20.02 14.72 3.39
C GLN A 318 21.20 14.77 4.36
N ALA A 319 21.80 13.61 4.69
CA ALA A 319 22.95 13.54 5.59
C ALA A 319 24.16 14.35 5.09
N GLY A 320 24.32 14.52 3.77
CA GLY A 320 25.38 15.35 3.18
C GLY A 320 25.19 16.85 3.38
N GLN A 321 23.96 17.30 3.70
CA GLN A 321 23.60 18.70 3.92
C GLN A 321 23.50 19.07 5.40
N LEU A 322 23.58 18.07 6.29
CA LEU A 322 23.37 18.22 7.73
C LEU A 322 24.69 18.06 8.51
N GLY A 323 24.74 18.63 9.71
CA GLY A 323 25.81 18.42 10.69
C GLY A 323 25.29 17.83 12.01
N GLY A 324 26.20 17.39 12.88
CA GLY A 324 25.88 16.97 14.24
C GLY A 324 24.87 15.82 14.34
N GLU A 325 23.94 15.91 15.30
CA GLU A 325 22.93 14.89 15.58
C GLU A 325 21.98 14.64 14.39
N ALA A 326 21.58 15.70 13.67
CA ALA A 326 20.71 15.57 12.51
C ALA A 326 21.34 14.72 11.39
N ARG A 327 22.65 14.84 11.20
CA ARG A 327 23.40 13.95 10.28
C ARG A 327 23.41 12.52 10.78
N HIS A 328 23.59 12.30 12.09
CA HIS A 328 23.58 10.97 12.67
C HIS A 328 22.21 10.28 12.51
N GLU A 329 21.11 10.99 12.75
CA GLU A 329 19.75 10.50 12.56
C GLU A 329 19.50 10.12 11.09
N ALA A 330 19.92 10.96 10.14
CA ALA A 330 19.80 10.69 8.71
C ALA A 330 20.58 9.41 8.31
N LEU A 331 21.81 9.23 8.80
CA LEU A 331 22.58 7.99 8.58
C LEU A 331 21.94 6.76 9.26
N GLY A 332 21.23 6.96 10.37
CA GLY A 332 20.38 5.93 10.98
C GLY A 332 19.28 5.44 10.04
N LYS A 333 18.63 6.36 9.31
CA LYS A 333 17.63 6.04 8.28
C LYS A 333 18.24 5.32 7.08
N VAL A 334 19.47 5.67 6.68
CA VAL A 334 20.23 4.93 5.65
C VAL A 334 20.42 3.48 6.06
N ARG A 335 20.91 3.24 7.28
CA ARG A 335 21.09 1.90 7.84
C ARG A 335 19.78 1.12 7.84
N ALA A 336 18.71 1.71 8.37
CA ALA A 336 17.40 1.05 8.46
C ALA A 336 16.88 0.62 7.08
N GLY A 337 16.99 1.48 6.06
CA GLY A 337 16.58 1.16 4.69
C GLY A 337 17.39 0.01 4.08
N ILE A 338 18.71 0.00 4.26
CA ILE A 338 19.59 -1.07 3.76
C ILE A 338 19.31 -2.39 4.47
N THR A 339 19.17 -2.38 5.80
CA THR A 339 18.83 -3.58 6.58
C THR A 339 17.47 -4.15 6.17
N LEU A 340 16.46 -3.30 5.97
CA LEU A 340 15.16 -3.74 5.50
C LEU A 340 15.24 -4.34 4.09
N ALA A 341 15.99 -3.73 3.17
CA ALA A 341 16.19 -4.28 1.84
C ALA A 341 16.88 -5.66 1.88
N GLN A 342 17.87 -5.84 2.76
CA GLN A 342 18.51 -7.15 2.97
C GLN A 342 17.52 -8.18 3.52
N ARG A 343 16.65 -7.79 4.47
CA ARG A 343 15.61 -8.67 5.02
C ARG A 343 14.62 -9.10 3.93
N LEU A 344 14.13 -8.16 3.13
CA LEU A 344 13.22 -8.43 2.00
C LEU A 344 13.87 -9.24 0.87
N ALA A 345 15.21 -9.17 0.74
CA ALA A 345 15.95 -9.98 -0.22
C ALA A 345 16.07 -11.45 0.19
N ARG A 346 15.93 -11.76 1.49
CA ARG A 346 15.87 -13.14 1.99
C ARG A 346 14.53 -13.77 1.60
N ARG A 347 14.57 -15.04 1.22
CA ARG A 347 13.38 -15.84 0.90
C ARG A 347 13.27 -16.99 1.89
N PRO A 348 12.48 -16.86 2.97
CA PRO A 348 12.17 -18.01 3.80
C PRO A 348 11.35 -19.03 2.98
N ALA A 349 11.36 -20.29 3.41
CA ALA A 349 10.49 -21.29 2.82
C ALA A 349 9.02 -20.86 3.00
N PRO A 350 8.20 -20.86 1.93
CA PRO A 350 6.81 -20.47 2.04
C PRO A 350 6.03 -21.51 2.87
N ARG A 351 4.99 -21.05 3.54
CA ARG A 351 4.12 -21.90 4.37
C ARG A 351 2.68 -21.80 3.89
N LEU A 352 1.92 -22.90 3.99
CA LEU A 352 0.49 -22.94 3.71
C LEU A 352 -0.28 -23.25 5.01
N VAL A 353 -1.09 -22.30 5.48
CA VAL A 353 -1.97 -22.52 6.62
C VAL A 353 -3.41 -22.62 6.14
N ILE A 354 -4.04 -23.77 6.38
CA ILE A 354 -5.46 -24.00 6.10
C ILE A 354 -6.24 -23.76 7.39
N VAL A 355 -7.01 -22.68 7.46
CA VAL A 355 -7.84 -22.39 8.64
C VAL A 355 -9.19 -23.04 8.47
N TRP A 356 -9.40 -24.15 9.17
CA TRP A 356 -10.57 -25.00 9.02
C TRP A 356 -11.60 -24.77 10.13
N GLY A 357 -12.89 -24.92 9.81
CA GLY A 357 -13.97 -24.86 10.79
C GLY A 357 -15.33 -24.50 10.20
N LEU A 358 -16.39 -24.80 10.96
CA LEU A 358 -17.77 -24.43 10.62
C LEU A 358 -17.98 -22.92 10.58
N SER A 359 -19.04 -22.47 9.92
CA SER A 359 -19.47 -21.07 10.00
C SER A 359 -19.72 -20.67 11.46
N GLY A 360 -19.26 -19.47 11.85
CA GLY A 360 -19.36 -18.98 13.24
C GLY A 360 -18.21 -19.36 14.17
N THR A 361 -17.28 -20.25 13.78
CA THR A 361 -16.15 -20.69 14.65
C THR A 361 -15.02 -19.66 14.76
N GLY A 362 -15.15 -18.46 14.18
CA GLY A 362 -14.10 -17.45 14.25
C GLY A 362 -12.93 -17.63 13.28
N LYS A 363 -13.05 -18.52 12.27
CA LYS A 363 -12.02 -18.73 11.22
C LYS A 363 -11.40 -17.46 10.69
N SER A 364 -12.21 -16.50 10.21
CA SER A 364 -11.69 -15.28 9.59
C SER A 364 -10.90 -14.41 10.57
N THR A 365 -11.28 -14.42 11.85
CA THR A 365 -10.51 -13.77 12.92
C THR A 365 -9.17 -14.47 13.12
N VAL A 366 -9.16 -15.80 13.22
CA VAL A 366 -7.93 -16.60 13.36
C VAL A 366 -7.03 -16.45 12.12
N ALA A 367 -7.58 -16.55 10.92
CA ALA A 367 -6.87 -16.35 9.67
C ALA A 367 -6.22 -14.97 9.59
N GLN A 368 -6.90 -13.92 10.06
CA GLN A 368 -6.31 -12.58 10.13
C GLN A 368 -5.12 -12.53 11.10
N GLN A 369 -5.19 -13.20 12.26
CA GLN A 369 -4.06 -13.29 13.18
C GLN A 369 -2.89 -14.06 12.56
N VAL A 370 -3.17 -15.15 11.83
CA VAL A 370 -2.13 -15.91 11.12
C VAL A 370 -1.46 -15.05 10.05
N VAL A 371 -2.22 -14.28 9.26
CA VAL A 371 -1.67 -13.31 8.28
C VAL A 371 -0.65 -12.38 8.93
N GLN A 372 -1.03 -11.82 10.08
CA GLN A 372 -0.22 -10.84 10.80
C GLN A 372 1.04 -11.45 11.42
N ALA A 373 0.92 -12.64 12.00
CA ALA A 373 2.03 -13.31 12.67
C ALA A 373 3.02 -13.97 11.69
N LEU A 374 2.53 -14.53 10.58
CA LEU A 374 3.34 -15.30 9.63
C LEU A 374 3.91 -14.45 8.49
N GLY A 375 3.30 -13.30 8.23
CA GLY A 375 3.57 -12.52 7.03
C GLY A 375 3.12 -13.23 5.77
N ALA A 376 1.80 -13.36 5.61
CA ALA A 376 1.19 -14.17 4.57
C ALA A 376 0.08 -13.42 3.82
N LEU A 377 -0.28 -13.91 2.63
CA LEU A 377 -1.49 -13.48 1.93
C LEU A 377 -2.65 -14.41 2.26
N ARG A 378 -3.81 -13.85 2.60
CA ARG A 378 -5.04 -14.62 2.83
C ARG A 378 -5.86 -14.74 1.55
N LEU A 379 -6.30 -15.96 1.29
CA LEU A 379 -7.23 -16.29 0.21
C LEU A 379 -8.55 -16.72 0.85
N ARG A 380 -9.62 -15.96 0.58
CA ARG A 380 -10.93 -16.21 1.19
C ARG A 380 -11.91 -16.80 0.19
N SER A 381 -12.55 -17.90 0.57
CA SER A 381 -13.52 -18.56 -0.31
C SER A 381 -14.74 -17.69 -0.62
N ASP A 382 -15.21 -16.86 0.31
CA ASP A 382 -16.36 -15.97 0.10
C ASP A 382 -16.04 -14.85 -0.91
N VAL A 383 -14.86 -14.23 -0.81
CA VAL A 383 -14.38 -13.21 -1.74
C VAL A 383 -14.22 -13.78 -3.14
N GLU A 384 -13.52 -14.91 -3.29
CA GLU A 384 -13.31 -15.50 -4.62
C GLU A 384 -14.61 -16.03 -5.23
N ARG A 385 -15.51 -16.61 -4.40
CA ARG A 385 -16.84 -17.01 -4.85
C ARG A 385 -17.62 -15.83 -5.42
N LYS A 386 -17.66 -14.69 -4.71
CA LYS A 386 -18.31 -13.47 -5.21
C LYS A 386 -17.69 -12.98 -6.52
N ARG A 387 -16.36 -12.96 -6.59
CA ARG A 387 -15.63 -12.54 -7.79
C ARG A 387 -15.93 -13.41 -9.00
N LEU A 388 -16.02 -14.74 -8.85
CA LEU A 388 -16.37 -15.66 -9.93
C LEU A 388 -17.76 -15.41 -10.54
N PHE A 389 -18.63 -14.70 -9.81
CA PHE A 389 -19.98 -14.32 -10.23
C PHE A 389 -20.13 -12.82 -10.47
N GLY A 390 -19.03 -12.07 -10.57
CA GLY A 390 -19.05 -10.63 -10.88
C GLY A 390 -19.52 -9.73 -9.73
N LEU A 391 -19.60 -10.24 -8.50
CA LEU A 391 -19.98 -9.48 -7.32
C LEU A 391 -18.74 -8.84 -6.67
N GLN A 392 -18.92 -7.66 -6.07
CA GLN A 392 -17.88 -7.04 -5.24
C GLN A 392 -17.68 -7.84 -3.94
N PRO A 393 -16.48 -7.83 -3.32
CA PRO A 393 -16.21 -8.60 -2.09
C PRO A 393 -17.21 -8.34 -0.94
N SER A 394 -17.66 -7.09 -0.78
CA SER A 394 -18.63 -6.68 0.24
C SER A 394 -20.10 -6.80 -0.21
N GLN A 395 -20.36 -7.10 -1.47
CA GLN A 395 -21.72 -7.21 -2.00
C GLN A 395 -22.40 -8.49 -1.49
N ARG A 396 -23.65 -8.38 -1.04
CA ARG A 396 -24.47 -9.53 -0.64
C ARG A 396 -25.15 -10.17 -1.86
N PRO A 397 -25.43 -11.49 -1.81
CA PRO A 397 -26.26 -12.15 -2.81
C PRO A 397 -27.64 -11.51 -2.88
N ALA A 398 -28.25 -11.54 -4.07
CA ALA A 398 -29.61 -11.06 -4.26
C ALA A 398 -30.60 -11.93 -3.44
N PRO A 399 -31.61 -11.33 -2.78
CA PRO A 399 -32.69 -12.07 -2.14
C PRO A 399 -33.44 -12.98 -3.13
N ALA A 400 -34.02 -14.06 -2.62
CA ALA A 400 -34.80 -14.98 -3.44
C ALA A 400 -35.91 -14.24 -4.21
N GLY A 401 -36.02 -14.50 -5.52
CA GLY A 401 -37.01 -13.86 -6.39
C GLY A 401 -36.67 -12.45 -6.88
N GLN A 402 -35.52 -11.87 -6.48
CA GLN A 402 -35.05 -10.59 -7.01
C GLN A 402 -34.03 -10.77 -8.16
N PRO A 403 -33.94 -9.81 -9.10
CA PRO A 403 -32.92 -9.84 -10.15
C PRO A 403 -31.50 -9.81 -9.57
N GLY A 404 -30.64 -10.73 -10.02
CA GLY A 404 -29.24 -10.78 -9.62
C GLY A 404 -28.76 -12.20 -9.26
N VAL A 405 -27.54 -12.30 -8.74
CA VAL A 405 -26.94 -13.58 -8.33
C VAL A 405 -27.41 -13.93 -6.93
N GLY A 406 -28.26 -14.94 -6.82
CA GLY A 406 -28.78 -15.45 -5.54
C GLY A 406 -27.81 -16.40 -4.83
N ALA A 407 -28.07 -16.64 -3.53
CA ALA A 407 -27.26 -17.56 -2.72
C ALA A 407 -27.25 -19.00 -3.28
N ASP A 408 -28.36 -19.50 -3.81
CA ASP A 408 -28.42 -20.86 -4.35
C ASP A 408 -27.50 -21.07 -5.57
N GLN A 409 -27.25 -20.00 -6.34
CA GLN A 409 -26.31 -20.03 -7.46
C GLN A 409 -24.85 -20.00 -6.96
N LEU A 410 -24.54 -19.14 -5.98
CA LEU A 410 -23.19 -19.00 -5.41
C LEU A 410 -22.73 -20.26 -4.69
N TYR A 411 -23.66 -20.97 -4.04
CA TYR A 411 -23.39 -22.13 -3.20
C TYR A 411 -23.78 -23.46 -3.84
N ALA A 412 -24.14 -23.46 -5.14
CA ALA A 412 -24.35 -24.69 -5.90
C ALA A 412 -23.09 -25.60 -5.86
N PRO A 413 -23.22 -26.93 -5.98
CA PRO A 413 -22.08 -27.84 -5.96
C PRO A 413 -20.98 -27.48 -6.97
N GLU A 414 -21.39 -27.12 -8.20
CA GLU A 414 -20.46 -26.70 -9.25
C GLU A 414 -19.76 -25.37 -8.92
N ALA A 415 -20.50 -24.40 -8.39
CA ALA A 415 -19.95 -23.12 -7.96
C ALA A 415 -18.94 -23.29 -6.81
N THR A 416 -19.23 -24.21 -5.89
CA THR A 416 -18.34 -24.58 -4.80
C THR A 416 -17.05 -25.20 -5.34
N ARG A 417 -17.14 -26.16 -6.27
CA ARG A 417 -15.96 -26.76 -6.91
C ARG A 417 -15.08 -25.69 -7.58
N ARG A 418 -15.68 -24.86 -8.45
CA ARG A 418 -14.97 -23.75 -9.12
C ARG A 418 -14.29 -22.78 -8.14
N THR A 419 -14.91 -22.54 -6.99
CA THR A 419 -14.32 -21.69 -5.94
C THR A 419 -13.06 -22.32 -5.35
N TYR A 420 -13.08 -23.62 -5.05
CA TYR A 420 -11.90 -24.30 -4.51
C TYR A 420 -10.79 -24.47 -5.55
N ASP A 421 -11.13 -24.78 -6.82
CA ASP A 421 -10.16 -24.80 -7.93
C ASP A 421 -9.48 -23.43 -8.07
N ARG A 422 -10.26 -22.34 -7.92
CA ARG A 422 -9.73 -20.98 -7.93
C ARG A 422 -8.80 -20.71 -6.74
N LEU A 423 -9.16 -21.14 -5.53
CA LEU A 423 -8.30 -20.98 -4.35
C LEU A 423 -6.98 -21.74 -4.50
N GLU A 424 -7.01 -22.95 -5.05
CA GLU A 424 -5.81 -23.75 -5.32
C GLU A 424 -4.91 -23.05 -6.34
N ALA A 425 -5.48 -22.55 -7.45
CA ALA A 425 -4.71 -21.81 -8.46
C ALA A 425 -4.07 -20.52 -7.90
N LEU A 426 -4.80 -19.78 -7.06
CA LEU A 426 -4.29 -18.59 -6.39
C LEU A 426 -3.21 -18.94 -5.37
N ALA A 427 -3.40 -19.97 -4.56
CA ALA A 427 -2.41 -20.44 -3.61
C ALA A 427 -1.13 -20.87 -4.33
N SER A 428 -1.24 -21.59 -5.45
CA SER A 428 -0.10 -21.96 -6.29
C SER A 428 0.66 -20.72 -6.80
N THR A 429 -0.07 -19.69 -7.22
CA THR A 429 0.55 -18.44 -7.71
C THR A 429 1.34 -17.74 -6.61
N VAL A 430 0.78 -17.63 -5.41
CA VAL A 430 1.40 -16.95 -4.27
C VAL A 430 2.57 -17.76 -3.69
N LEU A 431 2.43 -19.08 -3.58
CA LEU A 431 3.53 -19.96 -3.14
C LEU A 431 4.71 -19.94 -4.13
N ALA A 432 4.44 -19.93 -5.44
CA ALA A 432 5.47 -19.78 -6.47
C ALA A 432 6.18 -18.41 -6.43
N ALA A 433 5.51 -17.37 -5.93
CA ALA A 433 6.13 -16.08 -5.63
C ALA A 433 7.06 -16.12 -4.40
N GLY A 434 7.06 -17.23 -3.65
CA GLY A 434 7.83 -17.40 -2.42
C GLY A 434 7.17 -16.77 -1.19
N LEU A 435 5.86 -16.54 -1.21
CA LEU A 435 5.10 -15.99 -0.10
C LEU A 435 4.24 -17.06 0.56
N SER A 436 4.09 -16.95 1.88
CA SER A 436 3.18 -17.80 2.65
C SER A 436 1.72 -17.47 2.35
N VAL A 437 0.85 -18.48 2.45
CA VAL A 437 -0.58 -18.40 2.12
C VAL A 437 -1.42 -18.86 3.32
N VAL A 438 -2.49 -18.12 3.60
CA VAL A 438 -3.54 -18.51 4.55
C VAL A 438 -4.82 -18.77 3.76
N ILE A 439 -5.34 -19.99 3.81
CA ILE A 439 -6.65 -20.33 3.25
C ILE A 439 -7.71 -20.10 4.31
N ASP A 440 -8.57 -19.09 4.10
CA ASP A 440 -9.76 -18.83 4.89
C ASP A 440 -10.99 -19.37 4.14
N ALA A 441 -11.19 -20.68 4.31
CA ALA A 441 -12.30 -21.41 3.73
C ALA A 441 -12.76 -22.48 4.73
N ALA A 442 -14.01 -22.91 4.63
CA ALA A 442 -14.52 -23.92 5.57
C ALA A 442 -13.78 -25.26 5.41
N CYS A 443 -13.40 -25.63 4.18
CA CYS A 443 -12.62 -26.84 3.85
C CYS A 443 -13.21 -28.13 4.45
N LEU A 444 -14.55 -28.24 4.45
CA LEU A 444 -15.27 -29.25 5.23
C LEU A 444 -15.13 -30.65 4.66
N ARG A 445 -14.88 -30.79 3.35
CA ARG A 445 -14.60 -32.09 2.73
C ARG A 445 -13.10 -32.38 2.77
N ARG A 446 -12.74 -33.64 2.99
CA ARG A 446 -11.36 -34.10 2.99
C ARG A 446 -10.66 -33.86 1.65
N ALA A 447 -11.37 -34.06 0.53
CA ALA A 447 -10.82 -33.82 -0.80
C ALA A 447 -10.34 -32.35 -0.99
N GLU A 448 -11.06 -31.38 -0.43
CA GLU A 448 -10.69 -29.95 -0.47
C GLU A 448 -9.37 -29.70 0.29
N ARG A 449 -9.15 -30.41 1.40
CA ARG A 449 -7.92 -30.31 2.21
C ARG A 449 -6.76 -31.05 1.55
N ASP A 450 -7.00 -32.25 1.03
CA ASP A 450 -5.98 -33.08 0.40
C ASP A 450 -5.40 -32.42 -0.87
N ALA A 451 -6.23 -31.72 -1.66
CA ALA A 451 -5.77 -30.91 -2.80
C ALA A 451 -4.77 -29.82 -2.37
N LEU A 452 -5.14 -29.00 -1.38
CA LEU A 452 -4.28 -27.94 -0.83
C LEU A 452 -2.98 -28.49 -0.19
N ARG A 453 -3.06 -29.61 0.52
CA ARG A 453 -1.88 -30.30 1.08
C ARG A 453 -0.98 -30.87 -0.02
N SER A 454 -1.55 -31.35 -1.11
CA SER A 454 -0.80 -31.80 -2.28
C SER A 454 -0.07 -30.63 -2.94
N LEU A 455 -0.75 -29.50 -3.12
CA LEU A 455 -0.15 -28.27 -3.62
C LEU A 455 1.03 -27.81 -2.77
N ALA A 456 0.88 -27.78 -1.43
CA ALA A 456 1.96 -27.41 -0.53
C ALA A 456 3.20 -28.28 -0.72
N ARG A 457 3.02 -29.61 -0.83
CA ARG A 457 4.13 -30.55 -1.09
C ARG A 457 4.82 -30.26 -2.42
N THR A 458 4.06 -30.04 -3.50
CA THR A 458 4.62 -29.70 -4.81
C THR A 458 5.39 -28.38 -4.80
N ALA A 459 4.90 -27.40 -4.04
CA ALA A 459 5.55 -26.10 -3.88
C ALA A 459 6.73 -26.09 -2.90
N GLY A 460 7.01 -27.21 -2.21
CA GLY A 460 8.02 -27.29 -1.15
C GLY A 460 7.65 -26.46 0.08
N ALA A 461 6.36 -26.19 0.29
CA ALA A 461 5.85 -25.42 1.40
C ALA A 461 5.50 -26.31 2.60
N GLU A 462 5.86 -25.87 3.81
CA GLU A 462 5.36 -26.51 5.03
C GLU A 462 3.86 -26.22 5.19
N VAL A 463 3.08 -27.21 5.62
CA VAL A 463 1.62 -27.11 5.71
C VAL A 463 1.14 -27.27 7.16
N LEU A 464 0.17 -26.44 7.55
CA LEU A 464 -0.53 -26.52 8.83
C LEU A 464 -2.04 -26.48 8.59
N LEU A 465 -2.78 -27.44 9.15
CA LEU A 465 -4.23 -27.42 9.23
C LEU A 465 -4.65 -26.94 10.62
N LEU A 466 -5.11 -25.68 10.71
CA LEU A 466 -5.52 -25.04 11.94
C LEU A 466 -7.04 -25.15 12.13
N GLN A 467 -7.46 -26.06 13.02
CA GLN A 467 -8.87 -26.35 13.28
C GLN A 467 -9.44 -25.42 14.35
N CYS A 468 -10.31 -24.49 13.96
CA CYS A 468 -11.06 -23.63 14.88
C CYS A 468 -12.23 -24.41 15.50
N ARG A 469 -12.28 -24.53 16.83
CA ARG A 469 -13.34 -25.22 17.57
C ARG A 469 -14.10 -24.24 18.48
N ALA A 470 -15.40 -24.46 18.60
CA ALA A 470 -16.29 -23.89 19.62
C ALA A 470 -17.60 -24.73 19.64
N PRO A 471 -18.35 -24.74 20.76
CA PRO A 471 -19.64 -25.45 20.84
C PRO A 471 -20.63 -24.97 19.77
N VAL A 472 -21.42 -25.88 19.19
CA VAL A 472 -22.36 -25.58 18.09
C VAL A 472 -23.36 -24.50 18.50
N GLU A 473 -23.82 -24.54 19.75
CA GLU A 473 -24.74 -23.57 20.35
C GLU A 473 -24.13 -22.16 20.36
N ALA A 474 -22.84 -22.03 20.69
CA ALA A 474 -22.12 -20.77 20.59
C ALA A 474 -22.01 -20.29 19.13
N LEU A 475 -21.81 -21.21 18.17
CA LEU A 475 -21.81 -20.86 16.74
C LEU A 475 -23.16 -20.27 16.31
N ARG A 476 -24.28 -20.91 16.68
CA ARG A 476 -25.63 -20.41 16.38
C ARG A 476 -25.85 -19.02 16.96
N GLN A 477 -25.51 -18.81 18.23
CA GLN A 477 -25.65 -17.51 18.90
C GLN A 477 -24.80 -16.43 18.20
N ARG A 478 -23.54 -16.73 17.85
CA ARG A 478 -22.64 -15.81 17.15
C ARG A 478 -23.20 -15.42 15.78
N LEU A 479 -23.73 -16.37 15.02
CA LEU A 479 -24.32 -16.11 13.70
C LEU A 479 -25.60 -15.26 13.80
N GLN A 480 -26.49 -15.57 14.74
CA GLN A 480 -27.69 -14.75 14.99
C GLN A 480 -27.34 -13.32 15.41
N ALA A 481 -26.34 -13.15 16.29
CA ALA A 481 -25.89 -11.83 16.70
C ALA A 481 -25.32 -11.02 15.53
N ARG A 482 -24.57 -11.66 14.61
CA ARG A 482 -24.04 -11.03 13.40
C ARG A 482 -25.14 -10.63 12.42
N GLU A 483 -26.11 -11.51 12.17
CA GLU A 483 -27.26 -11.20 11.32
C GLU A 483 -28.04 -9.97 11.82
N ARG A 484 -28.22 -9.85 13.15
CA ARG A 484 -28.89 -8.69 13.77
C ARG A 484 -28.11 -7.39 13.64
N ARG A 485 -26.77 -7.44 13.71
CA ARG A 485 -25.92 -6.24 13.56
C ARG A 485 -25.84 -5.77 12.12
N GLY A 486 -26.02 -6.67 11.15
CA GLY A 486 -26.01 -6.33 9.72
C GLY A 486 -24.66 -5.86 9.18
N ASP A 487 -23.59 -5.96 9.98
CA ASP A 487 -22.26 -5.39 9.76
C ASP A 487 -21.25 -6.33 9.07
N ASP A 488 -21.60 -7.60 8.88
CA ASP A 488 -20.71 -8.62 8.29
C ASP A 488 -20.93 -8.78 6.78
N ALA A 489 -19.82 -8.94 6.05
CA ALA A 489 -19.77 -9.23 4.61
C ALA A 489 -19.84 -10.74 4.30
N SER A 490 -19.76 -11.60 5.33
CA SER A 490 -19.94 -13.03 5.18
C SER A 490 -21.38 -13.39 4.85
N ASP A 491 -21.60 -14.26 3.85
CA ASP A 491 -22.95 -14.72 3.49
C ASP A 491 -23.44 -15.89 4.37
N ALA A 492 -22.65 -16.29 5.37
CA ALA A 492 -22.94 -17.45 6.20
C ALA A 492 -23.88 -17.11 7.36
N GLY A 493 -25.14 -17.53 7.25
CA GLY A 493 -26.14 -17.50 8.33
C GLY A 493 -26.32 -18.83 9.07
N VAL A 494 -27.28 -18.91 9.99
CA VAL A 494 -27.59 -20.14 10.75
C VAL A 494 -27.95 -21.30 9.81
N ALA A 495 -28.71 -21.04 8.74
CA ALA A 495 -29.07 -22.06 7.75
C ALA A 495 -27.84 -22.64 7.01
N VAL A 496 -26.77 -21.87 6.85
CA VAL A 496 -25.50 -22.37 6.28
C VAL A 496 -24.83 -23.31 7.27
N LEU A 497 -24.78 -22.97 8.56
CA LEU A 497 -24.23 -23.83 9.60
C LEU A 497 -24.95 -25.19 9.67
N GLU A 498 -26.29 -25.21 9.67
CA GLU A 498 -27.06 -26.46 9.72
C GLU A 498 -26.79 -27.35 8.51
N ARG A 499 -26.69 -26.77 7.31
CA ARG A 499 -26.29 -27.53 6.12
C ARG A 499 -24.89 -28.12 6.27
N GLN A 500 -23.93 -27.34 6.77
CA GLN A 500 -22.55 -27.78 6.96
C GLN A 500 -22.43 -28.96 7.93
N LEU A 501 -23.23 -28.97 9.01
CA LEU A 501 -23.27 -30.09 9.95
C LEU A 501 -23.68 -31.42 9.30
N GLY A 502 -24.46 -31.38 8.21
CA GLY A 502 -24.92 -32.56 7.51
C GLY A 502 -23.88 -33.25 6.61
N PHE A 503 -22.79 -32.57 6.23
CA PHE A 503 -21.78 -33.11 5.29
C PHE A 503 -20.33 -32.91 5.74
N ILE A 504 -20.11 -32.40 6.95
CA ILE A 504 -18.78 -32.16 7.50
C ILE A 504 -17.98 -33.48 7.60
N GLU A 505 -16.72 -33.45 7.14
CA GLU A 505 -15.74 -34.52 7.32
C GLU A 505 -14.61 -33.98 8.21
N PRO A 506 -14.70 -34.13 9.55
CA PRO A 506 -13.72 -33.56 10.47
C PRO A 506 -12.30 -34.05 10.20
N PRO A 507 -11.27 -33.19 10.37
CA PRO A 507 -9.88 -33.60 10.30
C PRO A 507 -9.59 -34.80 11.20
N CYS A 508 -8.91 -35.81 10.65
CA CYS A 508 -8.53 -37.02 11.40
C CYS A 508 -7.02 -37.26 11.38
N ALA A 509 -6.55 -38.18 12.22
CA ALA A 509 -5.11 -38.48 12.36
C ALA A 509 -4.44 -38.90 11.03
N ALA A 510 -5.19 -39.45 10.06
CA ALA A 510 -4.67 -39.80 8.74
C ALA A 510 -4.29 -38.58 7.87
N GLU A 511 -4.69 -37.37 8.28
CA GLU A 511 -4.30 -36.11 7.65
C GLU A 511 -2.96 -35.58 8.19
N GLY A 512 -2.29 -36.36 9.04
CA GLY A 512 -0.92 -36.15 9.49
C GLY A 512 -0.79 -35.31 10.76
N PRO A 513 0.43 -35.18 11.29
CA PRO A 513 0.70 -34.49 12.57
C PRO A 513 0.49 -32.98 12.50
N ALA A 514 0.32 -32.40 11.31
CA ALA A 514 0.14 -30.98 11.09
C ALA A 514 -1.30 -30.49 11.32
N VAL A 515 -2.12 -31.22 12.08
CA VAL A 515 -3.48 -30.81 12.44
C VAL A 515 -3.49 -30.32 13.88
N VAL A 516 -3.69 -29.01 14.07
CA VAL A 516 -3.70 -28.39 15.40
C VAL A 516 -5.07 -27.80 15.67
N ALA A 517 -5.68 -28.17 16.79
CA ALA A 517 -6.94 -27.60 17.24
C ALA A 517 -6.70 -26.31 18.04
N LEU A 518 -7.47 -25.28 17.73
CA LEU A 518 -7.50 -24.01 18.44
C LEU A 518 -8.92 -23.75 18.95
N ASP A 519 -9.05 -23.65 20.27
CA ASP A 519 -10.32 -23.23 20.88
C ASP A 519 -10.51 -21.72 20.70
N THR A 520 -11.65 -21.37 20.11
CA THR A 520 -12.08 -20.02 19.78
C THR A 520 -13.19 -19.51 20.71
N ASP A 521 -13.60 -20.30 21.71
CA ASP A 521 -14.52 -19.86 22.76
C ASP A 521 -13.77 -19.27 23.95
N VAL A 522 -12.91 -18.29 23.63
CA VAL A 522 -12.12 -17.55 24.61
C VAL A 522 -12.25 -16.06 24.39
N ALA A 523 -11.85 -15.28 25.40
CA ALA A 523 -11.81 -13.84 25.31
C ALA A 523 -11.00 -13.39 24.07
N PRO A 524 -11.52 -12.49 23.21
CA PRO A 524 -10.85 -12.11 21.96
C PRO A 524 -9.39 -11.64 22.11
N GLY A 525 -9.05 -11.01 23.24
CA GLY A 525 -7.68 -10.56 23.53
C GLY A 525 -6.66 -11.68 23.73
N LEU A 526 -7.09 -12.92 23.98
CA LEU A 526 -6.20 -14.08 24.16
C LEU A 526 -5.89 -14.80 22.84
N LEU A 527 -6.68 -14.57 21.78
CA LEU A 527 -6.51 -15.26 20.50
C LEU A 527 -5.15 -14.99 19.83
N PRO A 528 -4.61 -13.76 19.78
CA PRO A 528 -3.32 -13.50 19.14
C PRO A 528 -2.17 -14.33 19.73
N GLY A 529 -2.09 -14.40 21.07
CA GLY A 529 -1.07 -15.19 21.78
C GLY A 529 -1.19 -16.69 21.47
N ARG A 530 -2.40 -17.24 21.50
CA ARG A 530 -2.64 -18.65 21.17
C ARG A 530 -2.32 -18.99 19.72
N VAL A 531 -2.66 -18.10 18.78
CA VAL A 531 -2.29 -18.28 17.37
C VAL A 531 -0.77 -18.30 17.23
N ARG A 532 -0.06 -17.41 17.93
CA ARG A 532 1.40 -17.38 17.92
C ARG A 532 2.01 -18.68 18.46
N GLU A 533 1.54 -19.16 19.62
CA GLU A 533 1.99 -20.43 20.20
C GLU A 533 1.82 -21.61 19.23
N VAL A 534 0.67 -21.69 18.55
CA VAL A 534 0.40 -22.74 17.56
C VAL A 534 1.35 -22.66 16.36
N LEU A 535 1.60 -21.45 15.86
CA LEU A 535 2.52 -21.27 14.73
C LEU A 535 3.97 -21.58 15.11
N ASP A 536 4.41 -21.15 16.29
CA ASP A 536 5.76 -21.43 16.80
C ASP A 536 5.96 -22.93 17.06
N ALA A 537 4.94 -23.64 17.54
CA ALA A 537 4.97 -25.08 17.70
C ALA A 537 4.99 -25.83 16.35
N ALA A 538 4.30 -25.32 15.34
CA ALA A 538 4.19 -25.95 14.03
C ALA A 538 5.43 -25.73 13.14
N PHE A 539 6.01 -24.53 13.20
CA PHE A 539 7.04 -24.08 12.25
C PHE A 539 8.36 -23.64 12.90
N GLY A 540 8.49 -23.82 14.23
CA GLY A 540 9.56 -23.24 15.02
C GLY A 540 9.35 -21.75 15.29
N PRO A 541 10.20 -21.14 16.14
CA PRO A 541 10.08 -19.72 16.50
C PRO A 541 10.07 -18.85 15.24
N LEU A 542 8.97 -18.13 15.02
CA LEU A 542 8.90 -17.15 13.96
C LEU A 542 9.84 -15.98 14.30
N GLU A 543 10.74 -15.60 13.39
CA GLU A 543 11.54 -14.39 13.56
C GLU A 543 10.60 -13.18 13.76
N ALA A 544 10.95 -12.31 14.72
CA ALA A 544 10.15 -11.14 15.09
C ALA A 544 10.23 -10.04 14.02
#